data_AF-A0A382E5M6-F1
#
_entry.id   AF-A0A382E5M6-F1
#
_cell.length_a   1.000
_cell.length_b   1.000
_cell.length_c   1.000
_cell.angle_alpha   90.00
_cell.angle_beta   90.00
_cell.angle_gamma   90.00
#
_symmetry.space_group_name_H-M   'P 1'
#
loop_
_entity.id
_entity.type
_entity.pdbx_description
1 polymer ?
#
loop_
_entity_poly.entity_id
_entity_poly.type
_entity_poly.pdbx_seq_one_letter_code
_entity_poly.pdbx_strand_id
1 'polypeptide(L)'
;EEGRPTGTKVTLFDVSDLDAPVDLATWSPGGGHSGAEWDHHAFLWWDGRAVLPFEDWRNDEHGAVVLRVSDSGITEEGRIDHHDAEMIEPVPPCPVVSIVDDGVPVVMICDPGAPTSMRGHWCEPLPREESKWWAEEFGVDPETLPADRDVVVCWPDGGNVRPIQRTLVIGDRLWSYSWQRVQENALDGLERRQVVTLG
;
A
#
# COMPACT_ATOMS: atom_id res chain seq x y z
N GLU A 1 2.56 0.27 38.32
CA GLU A 1 1.69 0.35 37.13
C GLU A 1 2.59 0.15 35.92
N GLU A 2 2.34 -0.86 35.11
CA GLU A 2 3.10 -1.04 33.86
C GLU A 2 2.45 -0.15 32.79
N GLY A 3 3.20 0.86 32.33
CA GLY A 3 2.78 1.66 31.19
C GLY A 3 2.56 0.76 29.98
N ARG A 4 1.35 0.80 29.42
CA ARG A 4 1.02 0.07 28.19
C ARG A 4 1.08 1.04 27.02
N PRO A 5 1.76 0.70 25.90
CA PRO A 5 1.65 1.47 24.67
C PRO A 5 0.18 1.58 24.27
N THR A 6 -0.32 2.82 24.14
CA THR A 6 -1.72 3.08 23.77
C THR A 6 -1.89 3.34 22.28
N GLY A 7 -0.80 3.48 21.53
CA GLY A 7 -0.80 3.76 20.11
C GLY A 7 0.35 4.70 19.72
N THR A 8 0.41 5.00 18.42
CA THR A 8 1.38 5.96 17.87
C THR A 8 1.03 7.38 18.29
N LYS A 9 2.05 8.18 18.59
CA LYS A 9 1.89 9.61 18.91
C LYS A 9 3.03 10.42 18.29
N VAL A 10 2.69 11.55 17.69
CA VAL A 10 3.67 12.55 17.23
C VAL A 10 3.41 13.85 17.97
N THR A 11 4.43 14.41 18.62
CA THR A 11 4.32 15.64 19.40
C THR A 11 5.34 16.67 18.92
N LEU A 12 4.89 17.90 18.71
CA LEU A 12 5.71 19.06 18.41
C LEU A 12 6.06 19.77 19.72
N PHE A 13 7.35 20.03 19.92
CA PHE A 13 7.84 20.76 21.08
C PHE A 13 8.49 22.08 20.65
N ASP A 14 8.21 23.15 21.40
CA ASP A 14 9.08 24.32 21.46
C ASP A 14 10.28 23.96 22.36
N VAL A 15 11.48 24.06 21.78
CA VAL A 15 12.75 23.79 22.46
C VAL A 15 13.65 25.03 22.51
N SER A 16 13.06 26.23 22.43
CA SER A 16 13.77 27.49 22.60
C SER A 16 14.43 27.63 23.98
N ASP A 17 13.82 27.02 25.00
CA ASP A 17 14.43 26.71 26.30
C ASP A 17 14.65 25.18 26.41
N LEU A 18 15.92 24.76 26.38
CA LEU A 18 16.30 23.35 26.47
C LEU A 18 16.08 22.76 27.86
N ASP A 19 16.02 23.60 28.90
CA ASP A 19 15.76 23.18 30.27
C ASP A 19 14.24 23.04 30.53
N ALA A 20 13.40 23.65 29.68
CA ALA A 20 11.95 23.60 29.80
C ALA A 20 11.23 23.49 28.43
N PRO A 21 11.34 22.34 27.72
CA PRO A 21 10.59 22.12 26.49
C PRO A 21 9.06 22.19 26.70
N VAL A 22 8.36 22.82 25.77
CA VAL A 22 6.89 23.02 25.84
C VAL A 22 6.20 22.25 24.72
N ASP A 23 5.21 21.42 25.07
CA ASP A 23 4.33 20.76 24.09
C ASP A 23 3.44 21.81 23.40
N LEU A 24 3.54 21.91 22.08
CA LEU A 24 2.73 22.82 21.26
C LEU A 24 1.53 22.13 20.63
N ALA A 25 1.71 20.87 20.19
CA ALA A 25 0.68 20.12 19.50
C ALA A 25 1.00 18.62 19.52
N THR A 26 -0.05 17.81 19.60
CA THR A 26 0.04 16.36 19.54
C THR A 26 -0.94 15.82 18.50
N TRP A 27 -0.44 14.97 17.61
CA TRP A 27 -1.24 14.10 16.75
C TRP A 27 -1.24 12.67 17.33
N SER A 28 -2.44 12.09 17.46
CA SER A 28 -2.63 10.73 17.94
C SER A 28 -3.92 10.15 17.32
N PRO A 29 -3.83 9.09 16.50
CA PRO A 29 -5.01 8.47 15.87
C PRO A 29 -5.75 7.51 16.82
N GLY A 30 -5.30 7.37 18.07
CA GLY A 30 -5.95 6.50 19.06
C GLY A 30 -5.57 5.01 18.95
N GLY A 31 -4.52 4.68 18.20
CA GLY A 31 -4.08 3.32 17.96
C GLY A 31 -2.83 3.24 17.09
N GLY A 32 -2.65 2.06 16.49
CA GLY A 32 -1.55 1.73 15.59
C GLY A 32 -0.14 1.76 16.20
N HIS A 33 0.82 1.30 15.41
CA HIS A 33 2.24 1.40 15.70
C HIS A 33 2.98 1.99 14.51
N SER A 34 4.11 2.63 14.77
CA SER A 34 5.01 3.09 13.73
C SER A 34 6.29 2.27 13.70
N GLY A 35 6.77 1.92 12.50
CA GLY A 35 8.13 1.39 12.33
C GLY A 35 9.21 2.34 12.87
N ALA A 36 8.92 3.65 12.92
CA ALA A 36 9.83 4.66 13.45
C ALA A 36 10.12 4.51 14.96
N GLU A 37 9.27 3.79 15.70
CA GLU A 37 9.50 3.48 17.13
C GLU A 37 10.72 2.58 17.35
N TRP A 38 11.06 1.76 16.35
CA TRP A 38 12.14 0.77 16.41
C TRP A 38 13.28 1.11 15.46
N ASP A 39 12.99 1.86 14.40
CA ASP A 39 13.94 2.26 13.38
C ASP A 39 13.73 3.74 13.03
N HIS A 40 14.48 4.61 13.69
CA HIS A 40 14.40 6.07 13.49
C HIS A 40 14.70 6.51 12.05
N HIS A 41 15.34 5.69 11.21
CA HIS A 41 15.54 5.99 9.79
C HIS A 41 14.25 5.83 8.96
N ALA A 42 13.20 5.27 9.53
CA ALA A 42 11.89 5.21 8.89
C ALA A 42 11.14 6.56 8.94
N PHE A 43 11.54 7.46 9.85
CA PHE A 43 11.00 8.82 9.93
C PHE A 43 11.65 9.73 8.89
N LEU A 44 10.82 10.46 8.15
CA LEU A 44 11.24 11.46 7.18
C LEU A 44 10.71 12.83 7.60
N TRP A 45 11.61 13.81 7.64
CA TRP A 45 11.26 15.23 7.74
C TRP A 45 11.63 15.94 6.43
N TRP A 46 10.66 16.57 5.78
CA TRP A 46 10.88 17.31 4.54
C TRP A 46 9.89 18.44 4.37
N ASP A 47 10.38 19.68 4.23
CA ASP A 47 9.56 20.86 3.88
C ASP A 47 8.28 21.02 4.74
N GLY A 48 8.47 20.99 6.06
CA GLY A 48 7.36 21.09 7.02
C GLY A 48 6.46 19.85 7.08
N ARG A 49 6.86 18.72 6.48
CA ARG A 49 6.16 17.44 6.57
C ARG A 49 6.95 16.43 7.37
N ALA A 50 6.27 15.77 8.29
CA ALA A 50 6.71 14.55 8.95
C ALA A 50 6.02 13.36 8.29
N VAL A 51 6.78 12.39 7.79
CA VAL A 51 6.28 11.15 7.21
C VAL A 51 6.82 9.98 8.03
N LEU A 52 5.94 9.09 8.45
CA LEU A 52 6.31 7.90 9.23
C LEU A 52 5.43 6.72 8.81
N PRO A 53 5.98 5.49 8.80
CA PRO A 53 5.16 4.30 8.65
C PRO A 53 4.10 4.24 9.74
N PHE A 54 2.93 3.73 9.42
CA PHE A 54 1.84 3.58 10.36
C PHE A 54 1.04 2.33 10.01
N GLU A 55 0.87 1.47 11.00
CA GLU A 55 0.16 0.20 10.88
C GLU A 55 -0.84 0.07 12.04
N ASP A 56 -2.12 -0.07 11.72
CA ASP A 56 -3.18 -0.40 12.67
C ASP A 56 -4.05 -1.54 12.14
N TRP A 57 -3.61 -2.76 12.42
CA TRP A 57 -4.30 -4.01 12.08
C TRP A 57 -5.74 -4.09 12.61
N ARG A 58 -6.10 -3.34 13.66
CA ARG A 58 -7.47 -3.37 14.20
C ARG A 58 -8.45 -2.59 13.33
N ASN A 59 -7.93 -1.58 12.63
CA ASN A 59 -8.70 -0.67 11.80
C ASN A 59 -8.41 -0.85 10.31
N ASP A 60 -7.63 -1.88 9.95
CA ASP A 60 -7.21 -2.17 8.57
C ASP A 60 -6.46 -0.98 7.91
N GLU A 61 -5.68 -0.24 8.72
CA GLU A 61 -4.89 0.89 8.25
C GLU A 61 -3.43 0.48 8.07
N HIS A 62 -2.89 0.64 6.87
CA HIS A 62 -1.54 0.22 6.51
C HIS A 62 -0.84 1.29 5.68
N GLY A 63 0.48 1.45 5.86
CA GLY A 63 1.29 2.33 5.03
C GLY A 63 2.06 3.41 5.80
N ALA A 64 1.92 4.67 5.40
CA ALA A 64 2.60 5.80 6.02
C ALA A 64 1.69 7.03 6.09
N VAL A 65 1.73 7.71 7.23
CA VAL A 65 1.00 8.96 7.45
C VAL A 65 1.89 10.15 7.09
N VAL A 66 1.30 11.14 6.42
CA VAL A 66 1.94 12.40 6.08
C VAL A 66 1.31 13.50 6.94
N LEU A 67 2.10 14.06 7.84
CA LEU A 67 1.70 15.11 8.76
C LEU A 67 2.32 16.43 8.31
N ARG A 68 1.49 17.45 8.08
CA ARG A 68 1.95 18.84 7.99
C ARG A 68 2.21 19.36 9.40
N VAL A 69 3.38 19.94 9.59
CA VAL A 69 3.79 20.59 10.83
C VAL A 69 4.04 22.06 10.54
N SER A 70 3.40 22.91 11.33
CA SER A 70 3.52 24.37 11.28
C SER A 70 3.71 24.90 12.69
N ASP A 71 4.04 26.20 12.81
CA ASP A 71 4.09 26.88 14.12
C ASP A 71 2.75 26.81 14.87
N SER A 72 1.64 26.65 14.15
CA SER A 72 0.29 26.54 14.70
C SER A 72 -0.16 25.12 15.04
N GLY A 73 0.65 24.09 14.73
CA GLY A 73 0.36 22.71 15.12
C GLY A 73 0.61 21.67 14.03
N ILE A 74 0.05 20.47 14.25
CA ILE A 74 0.19 19.28 13.41
C ILE A 74 -1.17 18.95 12.79
N THR A 75 -1.23 18.77 11.46
CA THR A 75 -2.42 18.28 10.75
C THR A 75 -2.05 17.13 9.84
N GLU A 76 -2.88 16.09 9.81
CA GLU A 76 -2.72 15.00 8.86
C GLU A 76 -3.14 15.46 7.45
N GLU A 77 -2.22 15.41 6.49
CA GLU A 77 -2.53 15.71 5.07
C GLU A 77 -3.15 14.51 4.36
N GLY A 78 -2.82 13.31 4.84
CA GLY A 78 -3.33 12.05 4.34
C GLY A 78 -2.35 10.92 4.58
N ARG A 79 -2.60 9.79 3.92
CA ARG A 79 -1.82 8.57 4.05
C ARG A 79 -1.51 8.02 2.67
N ILE A 80 -0.36 7.36 2.58
CA ILE A 80 -0.01 6.53 1.42
C ILE A 80 0.02 5.08 1.87
N ASP A 81 -0.48 4.19 1.03
CA ASP A 81 -0.42 2.76 1.26
C ASP A 81 0.23 2.04 0.07
N HIS A 82 0.59 0.79 0.33
CA HIS A 82 1.10 -0.15 -0.67
C HIS A 82 0.06 -1.23 -1.03
N HIS A 83 -1.23 -0.99 -0.76
CA HIS A 83 -2.28 -1.79 -1.38
C HIS A 83 -2.18 -1.64 -2.89
N ASP A 84 -2.62 -2.64 -3.63
CA ASP A 84 -2.93 -2.40 -5.02
C ASP A 84 -4.09 -1.42 -5.11
N ALA A 85 -4.05 -0.54 -6.13
CA ALA A 85 -4.99 0.58 -6.20
C ALA A 85 -6.42 0.06 -6.09
N GLU A 86 -7.30 0.83 -5.43
CA GLU A 86 -8.73 0.55 -5.45
C GLU A 86 -9.20 0.45 -6.91
N MET A 87 -9.36 -0.78 -7.36
CA MET A 87 -10.13 -1.09 -8.54
C MET A 87 -11.59 -0.75 -8.21
N ILE A 88 -12.19 0.04 -9.09
CA ILE A 88 -13.57 0.53 -8.97
C ILE A 88 -14.52 -0.66 -8.88
N GLU A 89 -14.95 -1.02 -7.65
CA GLU A 89 -16.09 -1.89 -7.31
C GLU A 89 -16.08 -3.31 -7.97
N PRO A 90 -16.92 -4.29 -7.53
CA PRO A 90 -16.66 -5.71 -7.72
C PRO A 90 -17.09 -6.16 -9.12
N VAL A 91 -16.31 -5.81 -10.14
CA VAL A 91 -16.39 -6.45 -11.44
C VAL A 91 -14.96 -6.88 -11.76
N PRO A 92 -14.71 -8.20 -11.88
CA PRO A 92 -13.51 -8.71 -12.52
C PRO A 92 -13.26 -7.84 -13.77
N PRO A 93 -12.11 -7.14 -13.90
CA PRO A 93 -11.89 -6.18 -14.98
C PRO A 93 -12.03 -6.81 -16.37
N CYS A 94 -11.97 -8.14 -16.41
CA CYS A 94 -12.17 -8.98 -17.55
C CYS A 94 -13.14 -10.13 -17.19
N PRO A 95 -13.78 -10.78 -18.19
CA PRO A 95 -14.65 -11.92 -17.93
C PRO A 95 -13.97 -13.04 -17.11
N VAL A 96 -14.62 -13.46 -16.02
CA VAL A 96 -14.22 -14.64 -15.24
C VAL A 96 -14.58 -15.89 -16.02
N VAL A 97 -13.62 -16.79 -16.16
CA VAL A 97 -13.78 -18.04 -16.90
C VAL A 97 -13.69 -19.28 -16.04
N SER A 98 -13.07 -19.16 -14.86
CA SER A 98 -13.04 -20.22 -13.87
C SER A 98 -12.92 -19.65 -12.46
N ILE A 99 -13.52 -20.38 -11.54
CA ILE A 99 -13.36 -20.22 -10.10
C ILE A 99 -13.04 -21.64 -9.61
N VAL A 100 -11.78 -21.88 -9.26
CA VAL A 100 -11.33 -23.18 -8.76
C VAL A 100 -11.62 -23.25 -7.26
N ASP A 101 -11.80 -24.45 -6.70
CA ASP A 101 -11.92 -24.75 -5.26
C ASP A 101 -12.46 -23.61 -4.37
N ASP A 102 -13.78 -23.61 -4.15
CA ASP A 102 -14.48 -22.69 -3.23
C ASP A 102 -14.31 -21.18 -3.49
N GLY A 103 -13.77 -20.75 -4.62
CA GLY A 103 -13.61 -19.31 -4.90
C GLY A 103 -12.23 -18.90 -5.39
N VAL A 104 -11.24 -19.80 -5.38
CA VAL A 104 -9.82 -19.45 -5.37
C VAL A 104 -8.97 -20.47 -6.16
N PRO A 105 -8.13 -20.03 -7.12
CA PRO A 105 -8.04 -18.66 -7.63
C PRO A 105 -9.23 -18.26 -8.53
N VAL A 106 -9.41 -16.95 -8.70
CA VAL A 106 -10.28 -16.38 -9.73
C VAL A 106 -9.47 -16.27 -11.03
N VAL A 107 -9.96 -16.88 -12.10
CA VAL A 107 -9.29 -16.86 -13.41
C VAL A 107 -10.06 -15.99 -14.38
N MET A 108 -9.36 -15.06 -15.02
CA MET A 108 -9.92 -14.09 -15.96
C MET A 108 -9.24 -14.20 -17.33
N ILE A 109 -10.00 -13.90 -18.38
CA ILE A 109 -9.46 -13.71 -19.74
C ILE A 109 -9.51 -12.23 -20.08
N CYS A 110 -8.35 -11.60 -20.23
CA CYS A 110 -8.20 -10.16 -20.42
C CYS A 110 -7.80 -9.77 -21.83
N ASP A 111 -8.31 -8.62 -22.26
CA ASP A 111 -7.84 -7.95 -23.47
C ASP A 111 -6.38 -7.51 -23.28
N PRO A 112 -5.54 -7.57 -24.33
CA PRO A 112 -4.17 -7.06 -24.29
C PRO A 112 -4.07 -5.66 -23.68
N GLY A 113 -3.31 -5.52 -22.59
CA GLY A 113 -3.11 -4.24 -21.91
C GLY A 113 -4.29 -3.76 -21.05
N ALA A 114 -5.31 -4.60 -20.83
CA ALA A 114 -6.35 -4.33 -19.86
C ALA A 114 -5.78 -4.33 -18.42
N PRO A 115 -6.40 -3.59 -17.48
CA PRO A 115 -6.07 -3.71 -16.06
C PRO A 115 -6.28 -5.15 -15.57
N THR A 116 -5.30 -5.69 -14.84
CA THR A 116 -5.32 -7.09 -14.37
C THR A 116 -5.45 -7.22 -12.86
N SER A 117 -5.76 -6.14 -12.15
CA SER A 117 -5.90 -6.12 -10.68
C SER A 117 -7.33 -6.39 -10.22
N MET A 118 -7.49 -7.11 -9.10
CA MET A 118 -8.77 -7.39 -8.45
C MET A 118 -8.66 -7.09 -6.96
N ARG A 119 -9.69 -6.45 -6.37
CA ARG A 119 -9.68 -6.09 -4.94
C ARG A 119 -9.56 -7.35 -4.06
N GLY A 120 -8.67 -7.28 -3.05
CA GLY A 120 -8.43 -8.38 -2.11
C GLY A 120 -7.73 -9.58 -2.75
N HIS A 121 -7.13 -9.40 -3.93
CA HIS A 121 -6.41 -10.45 -4.65
C HIS A 121 -5.09 -9.92 -5.22
N TRP A 122 -4.02 -10.70 -5.08
CA TRP A 122 -2.84 -10.55 -5.92
C TRP A 122 -3.12 -11.28 -7.25
N CYS A 123 -2.86 -10.62 -8.37
CA CYS A 123 -3.12 -11.16 -9.70
C CYS A 123 -1.84 -11.27 -10.52
N GLU A 124 -1.65 -12.40 -11.19
CA GLU A 124 -0.53 -12.68 -12.07
C GLU A 124 -1.01 -12.88 -13.52
N PRO A 125 -0.54 -12.06 -14.48
CA PRO A 125 -0.77 -12.31 -15.89
C PRO A 125 0.17 -13.40 -16.40
N LEU A 126 -0.39 -14.47 -16.96
CA LEU A 126 0.38 -15.55 -17.57
C LEU A 126 0.73 -15.18 -19.03
N PRO A 127 1.98 -15.43 -19.49
CA PRO A 127 2.35 -15.22 -20.88
C PRO A 127 1.46 -16.02 -21.84
N ARG A 128 1.07 -15.41 -22.97
CA ARG A 128 0.15 -16.03 -23.96
C ARG A 128 0.65 -17.35 -24.54
N GLU A 129 1.97 -17.50 -24.65
CA GLU A 129 2.57 -18.72 -25.17
C GLU A 129 2.46 -19.89 -24.17
N GLU A 130 2.29 -19.59 -22.89
CA GLU A 130 2.23 -20.57 -21.80
C GLU A 130 0.82 -20.74 -21.23
N SER A 131 -0.11 -19.83 -21.50
CA SER A 131 -1.46 -19.82 -20.92
C SER A 131 -2.27 -21.09 -21.19
N LYS A 132 -2.08 -21.72 -22.35
CA LYS A 132 -2.72 -23.01 -22.68
C LYS A 132 -2.19 -24.19 -21.86
N TRP A 133 -0.93 -24.13 -21.45
CA TRP A 133 -0.31 -25.19 -20.65
C TRP A 133 -0.86 -25.22 -19.22
N TRP A 134 -1.12 -24.03 -18.66
CA TRP A 134 -1.63 -23.86 -17.29
C TRP A 134 -3.17 -23.91 -17.19
N ALA A 135 -3.88 -23.84 -18.31
CA ALA A 135 -5.33 -23.75 -18.36
C ALA A 135 -6.02 -24.92 -17.63
N GLU A 136 -5.58 -26.16 -17.87
CA GLU A 136 -6.17 -27.35 -17.24
C GLU A 136 -5.98 -27.35 -15.73
N GLU A 137 -4.85 -26.84 -15.23
CA GLU A 137 -4.54 -26.74 -13.81
C GLU A 137 -5.52 -25.81 -13.07
N PHE A 138 -6.00 -24.77 -13.77
CA PHE A 138 -7.00 -23.85 -13.24
C PHE A 138 -8.44 -24.17 -13.68
N GLY A 139 -8.69 -25.39 -14.15
CA GLY A 139 -10.03 -25.85 -14.54
C GLY A 139 -10.61 -25.14 -15.78
N VAL A 140 -9.76 -24.52 -16.60
CA VAL A 140 -10.13 -23.87 -17.86
C VAL A 140 -9.83 -24.81 -19.02
N ASP A 141 -10.79 -24.97 -19.95
CA ASP A 141 -10.57 -25.76 -21.17
C ASP A 141 -9.58 -25.03 -22.12
N PRO A 142 -8.38 -25.58 -22.39
CA PRO A 142 -7.36 -24.94 -23.23
C PRO A 142 -7.83 -24.62 -24.65
N GLU A 143 -8.80 -25.38 -25.18
CA GLU A 143 -9.33 -25.19 -26.53
C GLU A 143 -10.28 -23.98 -26.60
N THR A 144 -10.80 -23.54 -25.46
CA THR A 144 -11.67 -22.36 -25.35
C THR A 144 -10.91 -21.06 -25.14
N LEU A 145 -9.59 -21.14 -24.86
CA LEU A 145 -8.74 -19.97 -24.64
C LEU A 145 -8.39 -19.27 -25.96
N PRO A 146 -8.72 -17.97 -26.10
CA PRO A 146 -8.30 -17.18 -27.25
C PRO A 146 -6.76 -17.01 -27.25
N ALA A 147 -6.12 -17.21 -28.40
CA ALA A 147 -4.67 -17.08 -28.54
C ALA A 147 -4.15 -15.64 -28.40
N ASP A 148 -5.04 -14.65 -28.50
CA ASP A 148 -4.75 -13.21 -28.48
C ASP A 148 -5.15 -12.52 -27.17
N ARG A 149 -5.53 -13.29 -26.14
CA ARG A 149 -5.93 -12.77 -24.82
C ARG A 149 -4.95 -13.19 -23.74
N ASP A 150 -4.86 -12.37 -22.70
CA ASP A 150 -4.05 -12.64 -21.52
C ASP A 150 -4.88 -13.46 -20.53
N VAL A 151 -4.30 -14.52 -19.94
CA VAL A 151 -4.93 -15.25 -18.83
C VAL A 151 -4.38 -14.66 -17.54
N VAL A 152 -5.26 -14.21 -16.66
CA VAL A 152 -4.89 -13.62 -15.38
C VAL A 152 -5.43 -14.50 -14.27
N VAL A 153 -4.56 -14.89 -13.36
CA VAL A 153 -4.92 -15.70 -12.18
C VAL A 153 -4.82 -14.82 -10.95
N CYS A 154 -5.88 -14.75 -10.17
CA CYS A 154 -5.99 -13.89 -8.99
C CYS A 154 -6.22 -14.75 -7.74
N TRP A 155 -5.32 -14.63 -6.76
CA TRP A 155 -5.42 -15.30 -5.47
C TRP A 155 -5.71 -14.29 -4.37
N PRO A 156 -6.50 -14.65 -3.34
CA PRO A 156 -6.70 -13.79 -2.18
C PRO A 156 -5.36 -13.33 -1.61
N ASP A 157 -5.18 -12.01 -1.51
CA ASP A 157 -3.98 -11.40 -0.91
C ASP A 157 -3.98 -11.52 0.63
N GLY A 158 -5.07 -12.02 1.20
CA GLY A 158 -5.30 -12.14 2.63
C GLY A 158 -5.30 -10.78 3.34
N GLY A 159 -5.46 -9.67 2.63
CA GLY A 159 -5.37 -8.30 3.15
C GLY A 159 -3.97 -7.90 3.62
N ASN A 160 -2.93 -8.69 3.35
CA ASN A 160 -1.59 -8.42 3.88
C ASN A 160 -0.87 -7.33 3.08
N VAL A 161 -1.06 -6.07 3.49
CA VAL A 161 -0.23 -4.98 3.01
C VAL A 161 1.15 -5.09 3.62
N ARG A 162 2.18 -4.99 2.78
CA ARG A 162 3.56 -4.93 3.27
C ARG A 162 3.79 -3.56 3.92
N PRO A 163 4.22 -3.51 5.19
CA PRO A 163 4.47 -2.24 5.86
C PRO A 163 5.52 -1.42 5.11
N ILE A 164 5.27 -0.12 4.97
CA ILE A 164 6.25 0.81 4.42
C ILE A 164 7.43 0.88 5.40
N GLN A 165 8.64 0.68 4.88
CA GLN A 165 9.86 0.66 5.69
C GLN A 165 10.64 1.96 5.56
N ARG A 166 10.59 2.60 4.38
CA ARG A 166 11.34 3.83 4.09
C ARG A 166 10.49 4.77 3.26
N THR A 167 10.68 6.06 3.51
CA THR A 167 10.20 7.13 2.65
C THR A 167 11.34 8.11 2.37
N LEU A 168 11.33 8.71 1.19
CA LEU A 168 12.31 9.72 0.77
C LEU A 168 11.69 10.65 -0.26
N VAL A 169 12.22 11.87 -0.37
CA VAL A 169 11.81 12.82 -1.42
C VAL A 169 12.89 12.96 -2.47
N ILE A 170 12.51 12.87 -3.75
CA ILE A 170 13.38 13.15 -4.91
C ILE A 170 12.72 14.20 -5.79
N GLY A 171 13.19 15.44 -5.70
CA GLY A 171 12.54 16.57 -6.36
C GLY A 171 11.20 16.89 -5.67
N ASP A 172 10.11 16.79 -6.42
CA ASP A 172 8.73 17.03 -6.00
C ASP A 172 7.93 15.73 -5.75
N ARG A 173 8.65 14.59 -5.63
CA ARG A 173 8.06 13.24 -5.55
C ARG A 173 8.36 12.58 -4.22
N LEU A 174 7.31 12.03 -3.59
CA LEU A 174 7.42 11.19 -2.42
C LEU A 174 7.60 9.73 -2.85
N TRP A 175 8.71 9.11 -2.49
CA TRP A 175 8.99 7.72 -2.75
C TRP A 175 8.85 6.91 -1.47
N SER A 176 8.21 5.75 -1.56
CA SER A 176 8.08 4.79 -0.47
C SER A 176 8.56 3.41 -0.88
N TYR A 177 9.13 2.68 0.08
CA TYR A 177 9.66 1.33 -0.11
C TYR A 177 9.08 0.37 0.93
N SER A 178 8.62 -0.78 0.45
CA SER A 178 8.29 -1.96 1.25
C SER A 178 8.95 -3.20 0.63
N TRP A 179 8.82 -4.36 1.27
CA TRP A 179 9.28 -5.62 0.68
C TRP A 179 8.75 -5.78 -0.76
N GLN A 180 9.68 -5.98 -1.70
CA GLN A 180 9.43 -6.14 -3.14
C GLN A 180 8.70 -4.99 -3.86
N ARG A 181 8.58 -3.80 -3.27
CA ARG A 181 7.87 -2.68 -3.90
C ARG A 181 8.54 -1.34 -3.62
N VAL A 182 8.68 -0.55 -4.68
CA VAL A 182 8.93 0.88 -4.62
C VAL A 182 7.74 1.59 -5.25
N GLN A 183 7.25 2.65 -4.61
CA GLN A 183 6.11 3.42 -5.09
C GLN A 183 6.45 4.90 -5.11
N GLU A 184 5.99 5.59 -6.15
CA GLU A 184 6.01 7.03 -6.27
C GLU A 184 4.60 7.58 -5.97
N ASN A 185 4.53 8.60 -5.12
CA ASN A 185 3.36 9.42 -4.90
C ASN A 185 3.69 10.90 -5.19
N ALA A 186 2.71 11.66 -5.67
CA ALA A 186 2.79 13.11 -5.68
C ALA A 186 2.98 13.61 -4.25
N LEU A 187 3.89 14.56 -4.02
CA LEU A 187 4.10 15.10 -2.66
C LEU A 187 2.89 15.90 -2.18
N ASP A 188 2.21 16.60 -3.09
CA ASP A 188 0.94 17.26 -2.85
C ASP A 188 -0.21 16.34 -3.28
N GLY A 189 -1.24 16.21 -2.44
CA GLY A 189 -2.41 15.37 -2.70
C GLY A 189 -2.15 13.86 -2.63
N LEU A 190 -0.88 13.43 -2.50
CA LEU A 190 -0.49 12.04 -2.23
C LEU A 190 -0.92 11.01 -3.29
N GLU A 191 -1.31 11.46 -4.48
CA GLU A 191 -1.74 10.60 -5.58
C GLU A 191 -0.63 9.63 -5.97
N ARG A 192 -0.91 8.32 -6.01
CA ARG A 192 0.01 7.31 -6.49
C ARG A 192 0.30 7.53 -7.99
N ARG A 193 1.57 7.74 -8.33
CA ARG A 193 2.04 7.99 -9.70
C ARG A 193 2.59 6.74 -10.37
N GLN A 194 3.35 5.93 -9.63
CA GLN A 194 4.05 4.78 -10.17
C GLN A 194 4.23 3.70 -9.10
N VAL A 195 4.22 2.44 -9.53
CA VAL A 195 4.63 1.28 -8.74
C VAL A 195 5.71 0.53 -9.50
N VAL A 196 6.76 0.11 -8.79
CA VAL A 196 7.84 -0.72 -9.30
C VAL A 196 7.96 -1.95 -8.41
N THR A 197 7.71 -3.12 -8.97
CA THR A 197 7.92 -4.41 -8.30
C THR A 197 9.41 -4.79 -8.37
N LEU A 198 9.98 -5.18 -7.25
CA LEU A 198 11.36 -5.67 -7.17
C LEU A 198 11.34 -7.19 -7.07
N GLY A 199 12.07 -7.86 -7.96
CA GLY A 199 12.23 -9.33 -8.00
C GLY A 199 13.24 -9.85 -7.00
#